data_AF-A0A7L1QKY5-F1
#
_entry.id   AF-A0A7L1QKY5-F1
#
_cell.length_a   1.000
_cell.length_b   1.000
_cell.length_c   1.000
_cell.angle_alpha   90.00
_cell.angle_beta   90.00
_cell.angle_gamma   90.00
#
_symmetry.space_group_name_H-M   'P 1'
#
loop_
_entity.id
_entity.type
_entity.pdbx_description
1 polymer ?
#
loop_
_entity_poly.entity_id
_entity_poly.type
_entity_poly.pdbx_seq_one_letter_code
_entity_poly.pdbx_strand_id
1 'polypeptide(L)'
;MALRAHKSSGRLSQGLLLLSVLLGTGLCHMEAVTTSFGQDAVTSPPTAMSNETAEHMERNYTDFTQHCWDYFVSLMSDVTTSELCEWKVIRRPYSELQACLEFWAERLNYSYPNALAEQYIFQSHHRYFHNCTLEHPVYLDPPEDVLLAMIMAPICLIPFLVTLVIWRSKDGKAQ
;
A
#
# COMPACT_ATOMS: atom_id res chain seq x y z
N MET A 1 50.19 -14.56 6.26
CA MET A 1 49.45 -15.31 5.23
C MET A 1 48.70 -14.29 4.39
N ALA A 2 49.03 -14.17 3.10
CA ALA A 2 48.51 -13.13 2.22
C ALA A 2 47.12 -13.49 1.69
N LEU A 3 46.17 -12.56 1.78
CA LEU A 3 44.84 -12.69 1.20
C LEU A 3 44.94 -12.46 -0.32
N ARG A 4 44.70 -13.50 -1.12
CA ARG A 4 44.60 -13.39 -2.58
C ARG A 4 43.32 -12.65 -2.95
N ALA A 5 43.45 -11.47 -3.53
CA ALA A 5 42.36 -10.80 -4.24
C ALA A 5 42.16 -11.48 -5.60
N HIS A 6 40.99 -12.09 -5.82
CA HIS A 6 40.62 -12.70 -7.09
C HIS A 6 39.98 -11.63 -8.01
N LYS A 7 40.66 -11.33 -9.12
CA LYS A 7 40.21 -10.44 -10.18
C LYS A 7 39.40 -11.24 -11.21
N SER A 8 38.10 -10.99 -11.30
CA SER A 8 37.15 -11.49 -12.32
C SER A 8 35.83 -10.74 -12.10
N SER A 9 35.07 -10.16 -13.03
CA SER A 9 34.92 -10.31 -14.48
C SER A 9 34.25 -9.02 -15.00
N GLY A 10 34.98 -8.19 -15.75
CA GLY A 10 34.47 -6.92 -16.30
C GLY A 10 33.59 -7.07 -17.55
N ARG A 11 32.85 -8.17 -17.70
CA ARG A 11 32.01 -8.44 -18.89
C ARG A 11 30.52 -8.63 -18.58
N LEU A 12 30.15 -8.93 -17.34
CA LEU A 12 28.74 -9.06 -16.93
C LEU A 12 28.07 -7.70 -16.70
N SER A 13 28.82 -6.68 -16.27
CA SER A 13 28.31 -5.33 -16.04
C SER A 13 27.94 -4.60 -17.33
N GLN A 14 28.70 -4.84 -18.41
CA GLN A 14 28.47 -4.18 -19.69
C GLN A 14 27.18 -4.69 -20.37
N GLY A 15 26.85 -5.98 -20.21
CA GLY A 15 25.59 -6.56 -20.69
C GLY A 15 24.36 -5.99 -19.97
N LEU A 16 24.44 -5.85 -18.64
CA LEU A 16 23.37 -5.24 -17.83
C LEU A 16 23.14 -3.76 -18.18
N LEU A 17 24.22 -3.01 -18.42
CA LEU A 17 24.15 -1.60 -18.80
C LEU A 17 23.50 -1.41 -20.18
N LEU A 18 23.82 -2.28 -21.16
CA LEU A 18 23.21 -2.22 -22.49
C LEU A 18 21.71 -2.56 -22.46
N LEU A 19 21.30 -3.51 -21.63
CA LEU A 19 19.87 -3.84 -21.40
C LEU A 19 19.12 -2.66 -20.76
N SER A 20 19.75 -1.93 -19.83
CA SER A 20 19.14 -0.73 -19.22
C SER A 20 18.98 0.44 -20.19
N VAL A 21 19.90 0.59 -21.15
CA VAL A 21 19.82 1.63 -22.19
C VAL A 21 18.76 1.29 -23.25
N LEU A 22 18.58 -0.01 -23.58
CA LEU A 22 17.57 -0.46 -24.55
C LEU A 22 16.14 -0.41 -24.01
N LEU A 23 15.94 -0.57 -22.70
CA LEU A 23 14.61 -0.41 -22.07
C LEU A 23 14.31 1.04 -21.66
N GLY A 24 15.32 1.91 -21.52
CA GLY A 24 15.18 3.27 -21.00
C GLY A 24 14.76 4.35 -22.00
N THR A 25 14.66 4.04 -23.30
CA THR A 25 14.30 5.03 -24.33
C THR A 25 12.79 5.08 -24.65
N GLY A 26 11.96 4.36 -23.89
CA GLY A 26 10.56 4.09 -24.26
C GLY A 26 9.45 4.89 -23.58
N LEU A 27 9.64 5.58 -22.46
CA LEU A 27 8.53 6.32 -21.82
C LEU A 27 8.98 7.58 -21.07
N CYS A 28 8.23 8.66 -21.33
CA CYS A 28 8.13 9.95 -20.63
C CYS A 28 8.60 11.17 -21.44
N HIS A 29 7.84 11.50 -22.50
CA HIS A 29 7.71 12.89 -22.97
C HIS A 29 6.45 13.46 -22.29
N MET A 30 6.62 14.25 -21.24
CA MET A 30 5.55 15.08 -20.68
C MET A 30 5.89 16.52 -21.05
N GLU A 31 5.15 17.08 -22.00
CA GLU A 31 5.23 18.50 -22.32
C GLU A 31 4.80 19.31 -21.09
N ALA A 32 5.70 20.16 -20.60
CA ALA A 32 5.37 21.21 -19.66
C ALA A 32 4.58 22.29 -20.43
N VAL A 33 3.25 22.31 -20.27
CA VAL A 33 2.43 23.43 -20.69
C VAL A 33 2.66 24.58 -19.71
N THR A 34 3.48 25.54 -20.13
CA THR A 34 3.62 26.84 -19.47
C THR A 34 2.38 27.66 -19.80
N THR A 35 1.31 27.55 -19.00
CA THR A 35 0.25 28.57 -18.99
C THR A 35 0.77 29.81 -18.29
N SER A 36 1.14 30.82 -19.08
CA SER A 36 1.18 32.19 -18.60
C SER A 36 -0.24 32.60 -18.23
N PHE A 37 -0.45 32.97 -16.97
CA PHE A 37 -1.64 33.68 -16.55
C PHE A 37 -1.21 34.97 -15.87
N GLY A 38 -1.85 36.06 -16.31
CA GLY A 38 -1.44 37.43 -16.08
C GLY A 38 -1.41 37.84 -14.62
N GLN A 39 -0.63 38.89 -14.39
CA GLN A 39 -0.62 39.68 -13.17
C GLN A 39 -2.01 40.24 -12.89
N ASP A 40 -2.58 39.90 -11.74
CA ASP A 40 -3.47 40.80 -11.01
C ASP A 40 -2.98 40.86 -9.57
N ALA A 41 -2.42 42.01 -9.21
CA ALA A 41 -1.99 42.34 -7.88
C ALA A 41 -3.23 42.55 -6.99
N VAL A 42 -3.50 41.60 -6.11
CA VAL A 42 -4.30 41.83 -4.90
C VAL A 42 -3.42 41.52 -3.71
N THR A 43 -2.84 42.57 -3.13
CA THR A 43 -2.12 42.54 -1.86
C THR A 43 -3.09 42.10 -0.76
N SER A 44 -3.08 40.81 -0.41
CA SER A 44 -3.62 40.32 0.85
C SER A 44 -2.44 40.06 1.81
N PRO A 45 -2.53 40.42 3.10
CA PRO A 45 -1.45 40.18 4.04
C PRO A 45 -1.23 38.66 4.23
N PRO A 46 -0.01 38.20 4.53
CA PRO A 46 0.21 36.83 4.96
C PRO A 46 -0.48 36.67 6.31
N THR A 47 -1.61 35.96 6.33
CA THR A 47 -2.31 35.69 7.58
C THR A 47 -1.49 34.66 8.33
N ALA A 48 -0.68 35.11 9.29
CA ALA A 48 -0.17 34.26 10.34
C ALA A 48 -1.40 33.66 11.05
N MET A 49 -1.62 32.37 10.87
CA MET A 49 -2.65 31.61 11.58
C MET A 49 -2.36 31.80 13.08
N SER A 50 -3.19 32.58 13.78
CA SER A 50 -3.02 32.76 15.22
C SER A 50 -3.26 31.42 15.90
N ASN A 51 -2.46 31.07 16.91
CA ASN A 51 -2.63 29.82 17.67
C ASN A 51 -4.08 29.62 18.15
N GLU A 52 -4.82 30.70 18.37
CA GLU A 52 -6.26 30.68 18.71
C GLU A 52 -7.13 29.97 17.66
N THR A 53 -6.83 30.13 16.36
CA THR A 53 -7.59 29.47 15.28
C THR A 53 -7.31 27.97 15.23
N ALA A 54 -6.06 27.56 15.49
CA ALA A 54 -5.66 26.16 15.56
C ALA A 54 -6.27 25.46 16.79
N GLU A 55 -6.19 26.08 17.96
CA GLU A 55 -6.80 25.57 19.20
C GLU A 55 -8.33 25.48 19.11
N HIS A 56 -8.97 26.44 18.43
CA HIS A 56 -10.42 26.41 18.22
C HIS A 56 -10.85 25.28 17.26
N MET A 57 -10.10 25.06 16.17
CA MET A 57 -10.34 23.93 15.26
C MET A 57 -10.16 22.59 15.97
N GLU A 58 -9.13 22.46 16.81
CA GLU A 58 -8.87 21.24 17.59
C GLU A 58 -9.99 20.94 18.59
N ARG A 59 -10.52 21.96 19.29
CA ARG A 59 -11.66 21.78 20.21
C ARG A 59 -12.90 21.34 19.47
N ASN A 60 -13.26 22.02 18.39
CA ASN A 60 -14.45 21.65 17.60
C ASN A 60 -14.32 20.23 17.04
N TYR A 61 -13.13 19.86 16.54
CA TYR A 61 -12.87 18.50 16.06
C TYR A 61 -13.01 17.47 17.18
N THR A 62 -12.53 17.77 18.38
CA THR A 62 -12.67 16.88 19.56
C THR A 62 -14.14 16.61 19.88
N ASP A 63 -14.98 17.63 19.91
CA ASP A 63 -16.40 17.48 20.24
C ASP A 63 -17.14 16.60 19.21
N PHE A 64 -16.89 16.81 17.90
CA PHE A 64 -17.53 16.00 16.86
C PHE A 64 -17.00 14.57 16.81
N THR A 65 -15.70 14.37 16.99
CA THR A 65 -15.10 13.04 16.97
C THR A 65 -15.48 12.20 18.19
N GLN A 66 -15.79 12.84 19.32
CA GLN A 66 -16.38 12.14 20.46
C GLN A 66 -17.72 11.49 20.08
N HIS A 67 -18.56 12.15 19.29
CA HIS A 67 -19.80 11.54 18.77
C HIS A 67 -19.53 10.39 17.80
N CYS A 68 -18.50 10.47 16.96
CA CYS A 68 -18.07 9.35 16.12
C CYS A 68 -17.69 8.14 16.97
N TRP A 69 -16.95 8.36 18.06
CA TRP A 69 -16.54 7.32 18.98
C TRP A 69 -17.73 6.69 19.71
N ASP A 70 -18.65 7.49 20.24
CA ASP A 70 -19.84 6.98 20.92
C ASP A 70 -20.72 6.14 19.98
N TYR A 71 -20.85 6.56 18.72
CA TYR A 71 -21.55 5.80 17.69
C TYR A 71 -20.84 4.48 17.37
N PHE A 72 -19.52 4.49 17.23
CA PHE A 72 -18.73 3.27 17.07
C PHE A 72 -18.90 2.30 18.25
N VAL A 73 -18.85 2.79 19.48
CA VAL A 73 -19.09 1.98 20.70
C VAL A 73 -20.50 1.38 20.69
N SER A 74 -21.50 2.15 20.26
CA SER A 74 -22.87 1.66 20.08
C SER A 74 -22.93 0.51 19.08
N LEU A 75 -22.33 0.66 17.89
CA LEU A 75 -22.30 -0.40 16.87
C LEU A 75 -21.54 -1.65 17.36
N MET A 76 -20.48 -1.46 18.15
CA MET A 76 -19.70 -2.57 18.71
C MET A 76 -20.42 -3.27 19.87
N SER A 77 -21.46 -2.68 20.46
CA SER A 77 -22.20 -3.28 21.58
C SER A 77 -23.01 -4.51 21.19
N ASP A 78 -23.39 -4.61 19.91
CA ASP A 78 -24.12 -5.75 19.34
C ASP A 78 -23.17 -6.89 18.90
N VAL A 79 -21.85 -6.70 18.96
CA VAL A 79 -20.86 -7.68 18.50
C VAL A 79 -20.42 -8.59 19.65
N THR A 80 -20.56 -9.90 19.49
CA THR A 80 -20.14 -10.86 20.52
C THR A 80 -18.62 -11.00 20.58
N THR A 81 -18.09 -11.45 21.74
CA THR A 81 -16.64 -11.62 21.92
C THR A 81 -16.00 -12.59 20.92
N SER A 82 -16.75 -13.62 20.48
CA SER A 82 -16.29 -14.56 19.45
C SER A 82 -16.23 -13.96 18.05
N GLU A 83 -16.96 -12.88 17.78
CA GLU A 83 -17.04 -12.24 16.47
C GLU A 83 -16.11 -11.02 16.35
N LEU A 84 -15.53 -10.54 17.45
CA LEU A 84 -14.65 -9.36 17.46
C LEU A 84 -13.44 -9.49 16.52
N CYS A 85 -12.94 -10.71 16.31
CA CYS A 85 -11.79 -10.97 15.44
C CYS A 85 -12.19 -11.31 14.00
N GLU A 86 -13.49 -11.35 13.70
CA GLU A 86 -13.99 -11.62 12.36
C GLU A 86 -14.08 -10.32 11.56
N TRP A 87 -13.11 -10.07 10.67
CA TRP A 87 -13.07 -8.84 9.86
C TRP A 87 -14.36 -8.60 9.07
N LYS A 88 -15.08 -9.65 8.66
CA LYS A 88 -16.37 -9.51 7.98
C LYS A 88 -17.44 -8.84 8.84
N VAL A 89 -17.40 -9.06 10.16
CA VAL A 89 -18.33 -8.48 11.14
C VAL A 89 -17.90 -7.05 11.48
N ILE A 90 -16.63 -6.86 11.84
CA ILE A 90 -16.14 -5.57 12.35
C ILE A 90 -15.82 -4.53 11.27
N ARG A 91 -15.72 -4.91 9.99
CA ARG A 91 -15.42 -3.99 8.89
C ARG A 91 -16.37 -2.80 8.86
N ARG A 92 -17.67 -3.03 9.02
CA ARG A 92 -18.69 -1.97 8.95
C ARG A 92 -18.48 -0.93 10.05
N PRO A 93 -18.54 -1.27 11.36
CA PRO A 93 -18.34 -0.27 12.42
C PRO A 93 -16.99 0.43 12.33
N TYR A 94 -15.92 -0.29 11.96
CA TYR A 94 -14.60 0.30 11.80
C TYR A 94 -14.52 1.31 10.65
N SER A 95 -15.09 0.98 9.48
CA SER A 95 -15.15 1.91 8.35
C SER A 95 -16.02 3.12 8.64
N GLU A 96 -17.12 2.98 9.37
CA GLU A 96 -17.96 4.11 9.80
C GLU A 96 -17.21 5.04 10.75
N LEU A 97 -16.44 4.49 11.71
CA LEU A 97 -15.57 5.30 12.57
C LEU A 97 -14.56 6.10 11.75
N GLN A 98 -13.82 5.42 10.87
CA GLN A 98 -12.81 6.07 10.04
C GLN A 98 -13.41 7.16 9.14
N ALA A 99 -14.52 6.87 8.46
CA ALA A 99 -15.22 7.82 7.60
C ALA A 99 -15.76 9.03 8.39
N CYS A 100 -16.26 8.83 9.60
CA CYS A 100 -16.72 9.92 10.47
C CYS A 100 -15.56 10.84 10.89
N LEU A 101 -14.41 10.26 11.28
CA LEU A 101 -13.22 11.02 11.65
C LEU A 101 -12.66 11.84 10.48
N GLU A 102 -12.63 11.24 9.28
CA GLU A 102 -12.20 11.90 8.04
C GLU A 102 -13.18 13.00 7.62
N PHE A 103 -14.48 12.72 7.63
CA PHE A 103 -15.53 13.69 7.28
C PHE A 103 -15.46 14.97 8.13
N TRP A 104 -15.32 14.84 9.46
CA TRP A 104 -15.22 16.02 10.32
C TRP A 104 -13.90 16.76 10.18
N ALA A 105 -12.81 16.06 9.84
CA ALA A 105 -11.54 16.70 9.56
C ALA A 105 -11.67 17.56 8.30
N GLU A 106 -12.22 16.99 7.21
CA GLU A 106 -12.50 17.73 5.98
C GLU A 106 -13.46 18.91 6.21
N ARG A 107 -14.56 18.69 6.95
CA ARG A 107 -15.59 19.71 7.20
C ARG A 107 -15.08 20.93 7.95
N LEU A 108 -14.12 20.71 8.85
CA LEU A 108 -13.46 21.75 9.65
C LEU A 108 -12.15 22.26 9.03
N ASN A 109 -11.78 21.76 7.84
CA ASN A 109 -10.50 22.03 7.20
C ASN A 109 -9.30 21.71 8.12
N TYR A 110 -9.44 20.65 8.92
CA TYR A 110 -8.43 20.07 9.78
C TYR A 110 -7.71 18.93 9.05
N SER A 111 -6.41 18.75 9.31
CA SER A 111 -5.63 17.73 8.60
C SER A 111 -6.08 16.31 8.98
N TYR A 112 -6.06 15.41 7.99
CA TYR A 112 -6.25 13.97 8.19
C TYR A 112 -5.19 13.20 7.39
N PRO A 113 -4.54 12.17 7.96
CA PRO A 113 -4.66 11.72 9.35
C PRO A 113 -4.12 12.75 10.36
N ASN A 114 -4.55 12.63 11.62
CA ASN A 114 -4.10 13.46 12.74
C ASN A 114 -4.00 12.65 14.04
N ALA A 115 -3.34 13.21 15.06
CA ALA A 115 -3.05 12.51 16.31
C ALA A 115 -4.31 12.06 17.07
N LEU A 116 -5.39 12.86 17.04
CA LEU A 116 -6.64 12.51 17.72
C LEU A 116 -7.36 11.35 17.00
N ALA A 117 -7.41 11.38 15.67
CA ALA A 117 -7.95 10.27 14.89
C ALA A 117 -7.17 8.98 15.14
N GLU A 118 -5.84 9.05 15.14
CA GLU A 118 -4.96 7.92 15.47
C GLU A 118 -5.22 7.36 16.88
N GLN A 119 -5.45 8.24 17.87
CA GLN A 119 -5.80 7.84 19.22
C GLN A 119 -7.09 7.02 19.27
N TYR A 120 -8.16 7.45 18.59
CA TYR A 120 -9.41 6.68 18.51
C TYR A 120 -9.19 5.32 17.85
N ILE A 121 -8.41 5.28 16.78
CA ILE A 121 -8.07 4.02 16.10
C ILE A 121 -7.32 3.09 17.07
N PHE A 122 -6.27 3.55 17.74
CA PHE A 122 -5.56 2.73 18.72
C PHE A 122 -6.44 2.31 19.90
N GLN A 123 -7.31 3.20 20.38
CA GLN A 123 -8.25 2.88 21.43
C GLN A 123 -9.20 1.75 21.01
N SER A 124 -9.64 1.72 19.75
CA SER A 124 -10.45 0.63 19.22
C SER A 124 -9.69 -0.71 19.25
N HIS A 125 -8.43 -0.73 18.80
CA HIS A 125 -7.57 -1.92 18.83
C HIS A 125 -7.34 -2.41 20.24
N HIS A 126 -7.01 -1.52 21.17
CA HIS A 126 -6.80 -1.89 22.56
C HIS A 126 -8.09 -2.39 23.24
N ARG A 127 -9.22 -1.73 23.01
CA ARG A 127 -10.48 -2.06 23.69
C ARG A 127 -11.11 -3.34 23.15
N TYR A 128 -11.13 -3.54 21.84
CA TYR A 128 -11.90 -4.62 21.20
C TYR A 128 -11.03 -5.73 20.59
N PHE A 129 -9.82 -5.41 20.13
CA PHE A 129 -9.03 -6.33 19.28
C PHE A 129 -7.74 -6.83 19.93
N HIS A 130 -7.47 -6.51 21.20
CA HIS A 130 -6.20 -6.84 21.88
C HIS A 130 -5.91 -8.35 21.99
N ASN A 131 -6.93 -9.20 21.94
CA ASN A 131 -6.79 -10.66 21.97
C ASN A 131 -6.95 -11.31 20.59
N CYS A 132 -7.06 -10.52 19.52
CA CYS A 132 -7.18 -11.08 18.17
C CYS A 132 -5.81 -11.47 17.64
N THR A 133 -5.64 -12.75 17.33
CA THR A 133 -4.48 -13.26 16.60
C THR A 133 -4.79 -13.24 15.11
N LEU A 134 -3.86 -12.70 14.30
CA LEU A 134 -3.90 -12.88 12.85
C LEU A 134 -3.63 -14.36 12.55
N GLU A 135 -4.68 -15.17 12.42
CA GLU A 135 -4.52 -16.62 12.21
C GLU A 135 -3.79 -16.94 10.90
N HIS A 136 -3.86 -16.07 9.89
CA HIS A 136 -3.12 -16.24 8.65
C HIS A 136 -2.77 -14.87 8.06
N PRO A 137 -1.48 -14.55 7.83
CA PRO A 137 -1.14 -13.49 6.90
C PRO A 137 -1.49 -14.01 5.49
N VAL A 138 -2.69 -13.68 5.02
CA VAL A 138 -3.29 -14.13 3.74
C VAL A 138 -2.48 -13.68 2.50
N TYR A 139 -1.42 -12.90 2.72
CA TYR A 139 -0.56 -12.30 1.69
C TYR A 139 0.94 -12.50 1.98
N LEU A 140 1.34 -13.62 2.57
CA LEU A 140 2.76 -13.99 2.49
C LEU A 140 3.05 -14.63 1.15
N ASP A 141 4.14 -14.18 0.54
CA ASP A 141 4.76 -14.92 -0.54
C ASP A 141 5.06 -16.35 -0.07
N PRO A 142 4.86 -17.36 -0.93
CA PRO A 142 5.23 -18.72 -0.61
C PRO A 142 6.73 -18.79 -0.27
N PRO A 143 7.16 -19.74 0.58
CA PRO A 143 8.58 -19.91 0.90
C PRO A 143 9.43 -19.91 -0.37
N GLU A 144 10.63 -19.30 -0.31
CA GLU A 144 11.49 -19.08 -1.48
C GLU A 144 11.72 -20.35 -2.32
N ASP A 145 11.89 -21.50 -1.65
CA ASP A 145 12.07 -22.80 -2.30
C ASP A 145 10.85 -23.23 -3.13
N VAL A 146 9.64 -22.97 -2.63
CA VAL A 146 8.37 -23.31 -3.31
C VAL A 146 8.14 -22.35 -4.48
N LEU A 147 8.40 -21.07 -4.27
CA LEU A 147 8.33 -20.06 -5.33
C LEU A 147 9.29 -20.40 -6.48
N LEU A 148 10.53 -20.76 -6.14
CA LEU A 148 11.54 -21.17 -7.11
C LEU A 148 11.11 -22.43 -7.86
N ALA A 149 10.57 -23.43 -7.17
CA ALA A 149 10.06 -24.64 -7.81
C ALA A 149 8.93 -24.33 -8.81
N MET A 150 8.00 -23.43 -8.47
CA MET A 150 6.92 -22.99 -9.36
C MET A 150 7.43 -22.22 -10.58
N ILE A 151 8.54 -21.49 -10.47
CA ILE A 151 9.18 -20.79 -11.59
C ILE A 151 9.96 -21.77 -12.47
N MET A 152 10.72 -22.69 -11.88
CA MET A 152 11.56 -23.65 -12.61
C MET A 152 10.73 -24.70 -13.34
N ALA A 153 9.59 -25.12 -12.79
CA ALA A 153 8.70 -26.10 -13.40
C ALA A 153 8.28 -25.74 -14.85
N PRO A 154 7.66 -24.58 -15.15
CA PRO A 154 7.29 -24.22 -16.52
C PRO A 154 8.52 -24.01 -17.42
N ILE A 155 9.63 -23.48 -16.88
CA ILE A 155 10.87 -23.27 -17.65
C ILE A 155 11.44 -24.62 -18.15
N CYS A 156 11.35 -25.68 -17.35
CA CYS A 156 11.84 -27.00 -17.73
C CYS A 156 10.80 -27.82 -18.53
N LEU A 157 9.52 -27.75 -18.15
CA LEU A 157 8.46 -28.56 -18.75
C LEU A 157 8.12 -28.11 -20.16
N ILE A 158 8.08 -26.80 -20.44
CA ILE A 158 7.70 -26.29 -21.77
C ILE A 158 8.67 -26.76 -22.86
N PRO A 159 10.01 -26.58 -22.75
CA PRO A 159 10.95 -27.08 -23.75
C PRO A 159 10.94 -28.60 -23.87
N PHE A 160 10.76 -29.32 -22.75
CA PHE A 160 10.64 -30.78 -22.76
C PHE A 160 9.43 -31.25 -23.58
N LEU A 161 8.26 -30.66 -23.34
CA LEU A 161 7.04 -30.99 -24.09
C LEU A 161 7.18 -30.60 -25.57
N VAL A 162 7.75 -29.44 -25.88
CA VAL A 162 7.98 -28.99 -27.27
C VAL A 162 8.89 -29.96 -28.01
N THR A 163 10.01 -30.37 -27.41
CA THR A 163 10.94 -31.32 -28.03
C THR A 163 10.30 -32.69 -28.24
N LEU A 164 9.51 -33.18 -27.29
CA LEU A 164 8.74 -34.43 -27.44
C LEU A 164 7.72 -34.36 -28.59
N VAL A 165 6.99 -33.25 -28.72
CA VAL A 165 6.02 -33.06 -29.81
C VAL A 165 6.72 -33.04 -31.17
N ILE A 166 7.84 -32.31 -31.29
CA ILE A 166 8.64 -32.26 -32.52
C ILE A 166 9.14 -33.66 -32.87
N TRP A 167 9.69 -34.39 -31.90
CA TRP A 167 10.19 -35.74 -32.11
C TRP A 167 9.09 -36.69 -32.61
N ARG A 168 7.95 -36.73 -31.94
CA ARG A 168 6.79 -37.54 -32.37
C ARG A 168 6.23 -37.13 -33.72
N SER A 169 6.24 -35.83 -34.05
CA SER A 169 5.77 -35.34 -35.35
C SER A 169 6.71 -35.73 -36.50
N LYS A 170 7.99 -35.96 -36.21
CA LYS A 170 8.99 -36.40 -37.20
C LYS A 170 8.88 -37.89 -37.46
N ASP A 171 8.62 -38.69 -36.43
CA ASP A 171 8.41 -40.14 -36.56
C ASP A 171 7.08 -40.48 -37.28
N GLY A 172 6.07 -39.61 -37.18
CA GLY A 172 4.79 -39.75 -37.91
C GLY A 172 4.85 -39.40 -39.41
N LYS A 173 5.96 -38.88 -39.94
CA LYS A 173 6.16 -38.58 -41.38
C LYS A 173 6.96 -39.64 -42.13
N ALA A 174 7.32 -40.73 -41.47
CA ALA A 174 8.05 -41.86 -42.06
C ALA A 174 7.13 -43.01 -42.54
N GLN A 175 5.83 -42.75 -42.73
CA GLN A 175 4.87 -43.71 -43.27
C GLN A 175 4.08 -43.13 -44.43
#